data_AF-A0A914UAA8-F1
#
_entry.id   AF-A0A914UAA8-F1
#
_cell.length_a   1.000
_cell.length_b   1.000
_cell.length_c   1.000
_cell.angle_alpha   90.00
_cell.angle_beta   90.00
_cell.angle_gamma   90.00
#
_symmetry.space_group_name_H-M   'P 1'
#
loop_
_entity.id
_entity.type
_entity.pdbx_description
1 polymer ?
#
loop_
_entity_poly.entity_id
_entity_poly.type
_entity_poly.pdbx_seq_one_letter_code
_entity_poly.pdbx_strand_id
1 'polypeptide(L)'
;MVSTSFDLIQRNEKEADSCKSFYYKNSCAVNPIIEKYLTWRPKADFMDVYCSLKLNPKSNKTILITGNSFVYFQIYGILEAIKKSKTQFLEVFVVEHPQCNILVGYLNDLYRECSGIEKSHDRLFEQLKPDVIIHSARMDLYVTSAVSPKISFKDDEYYYEIKRQILHIASFTRRLIIIEPHPPFTSSTQHYGIPAKEFHRKHNPSWNRVKEAVKHCKNCVIVQTQNIMCPNGICPMVDPITRLSLFCDKSHVTPRQSLKFVLGIIKALNGIT
;
A
#
# COMPACT_ATOMS: atom_id res chain seq x y z
N MET A 1 -28.93 12.34 22.84
CA MET A 1 -29.13 13.11 21.60
C MET A 1 -28.63 12.27 20.44
N VAL A 2 -29.54 11.81 19.58
CA VAL A 2 -29.21 10.98 18.42
C VAL A 2 -28.83 11.93 17.29
N SER A 3 -27.54 12.03 16.98
CA SER A 3 -27.09 12.69 15.75
C SER A 3 -27.73 11.94 14.58
N THR A 4 -28.51 12.66 13.77
CA THR A 4 -29.21 12.08 12.62
C THR A 4 -28.16 11.59 11.61
N SER A 5 -28.48 10.52 10.90
CA SER A 5 -27.63 9.92 9.87
C SER A 5 -27.11 10.91 8.82
N PHE A 6 -27.81 12.04 8.64
CA PHE A 6 -27.47 13.12 7.71
C PHE A 6 -26.21 13.91 8.13
N ASP A 7 -26.05 14.20 9.43
CA ASP A 7 -24.86 14.90 9.95
C ASP A 7 -23.60 14.03 9.84
N LEU A 8 -23.75 12.72 9.99
CA LEU A 8 -22.69 11.73 9.81
C LEU A 8 -22.27 11.61 8.35
N ILE A 9 -23.22 11.64 7.41
CA ILE A 9 -22.94 11.62 5.96
C ILE A 9 -22.18 12.87 5.55
N GLN A 10 -22.63 14.08 5.94
CA GLN A 10 -21.92 15.33 5.61
C GLN A 10 -20.52 15.42 6.23
N ARG A 11 -20.30 14.87 7.43
CA ARG A 11 -18.95 14.80 8.04
C ARG A 11 -18.04 13.82 7.29
N ASN A 12 -18.56 12.66 6.89
CA ASN A 12 -17.81 11.69 6.10
C ASN A 12 -17.47 12.23 4.70
N GLU A 13 -18.38 12.97 4.06
CA GLU A 13 -18.13 13.63 2.77
C GLU A 13 -17.04 14.71 2.89
N LYS A 14 -17.06 15.54 3.94
CA LYS A 14 -15.98 16.51 4.21
C LYS A 14 -14.63 15.84 4.50
N GLU A 15 -14.60 14.69 5.18
CA GLU A 15 -13.36 13.94 5.36
C GLU A 15 -12.89 13.31 4.03
N ALA A 16 -13.79 12.80 3.19
CA ALA A 16 -13.45 12.29 1.86
C ALA A 16 -12.90 13.39 0.92
N ASP A 17 -13.47 14.60 0.94
CA ASP A 17 -12.95 15.77 0.24
C ASP A 17 -11.60 16.26 0.81
N SER A 18 -11.38 16.05 2.12
CA SER A 18 -10.07 16.24 2.76
C SER A 18 -9.05 15.21 2.28
N CYS A 19 -9.47 13.95 2.01
CA CYS A 19 -8.58 12.91 1.47
C CYS A 19 -8.01 13.32 0.10
N LYS A 20 -8.84 13.89 -0.79
CA LYS A 20 -8.39 14.36 -2.12
C LYS A 20 -7.54 15.63 -2.04
N SER A 21 -7.89 16.59 -1.19
CA SER A 21 -7.26 17.92 -1.16
C SER A 21 -5.93 17.99 -0.38
N PHE A 22 -5.66 17.05 0.53
CA PHE A 22 -4.49 17.10 1.41
C PHE A 22 -3.13 17.00 0.68
N TYR A 23 -3.06 16.23 -0.42
CA TYR A 23 -1.82 16.04 -1.18
C TYR A 23 -1.50 17.26 -2.08
N TYR A 24 -2.52 17.84 -2.70
CA TYR A 24 -2.36 18.99 -3.60
C TYR A 24 -1.83 20.24 -2.90
N LYS A 25 -2.07 20.38 -1.59
CA LYS A 25 -1.62 21.54 -0.81
C LYS A 25 -0.24 21.39 -0.18
N ASN A 26 0.33 20.18 -0.12
CA ASN A 26 1.59 19.92 0.59
C ASN A 26 2.68 19.35 -0.33
N SER A 27 3.42 20.25 -0.98
CA SER A 27 4.89 20.17 -1.10
C SER A 27 5.54 19.04 -1.91
N CYS A 28 4.85 18.42 -2.86
CA CYS A 28 5.51 17.51 -3.81
C CYS A 28 6.02 18.27 -5.03
N ALA A 29 7.33 18.46 -5.13
CA ALA A 29 7.96 18.86 -6.38
C ALA A 29 8.00 17.65 -7.33
N VAL A 30 7.58 17.82 -8.57
CA VAL A 30 7.78 16.81 -9.62
C VAL A 30 9.28 16.56 -9.75
N ASN A 31 9.70 15.31 -9.59
CA ASN A 31 11.11 14.95 -9.69
C ASN A 31 11.48 14.63 -11.14
N PRO A 32 12.45 15.34 -11.76
CA PRO A 32 12.82 15.13 -13.17
C PRO A 32 13.34 13.72 -13.49
N ILE A 33 13.94 13.02 -12.50
CA ILE A 33 14.39 11.63 -12.66
C ILE A 33 13.16 10.72 -12.77
N ILE A 34 12.17 10.90 -11.90
CA ILE A 34 10.93 10.13 -11.94
C ILE A 34 10.21 10.38 -13.28
N GLU A 35 10.06 11.65 -13.66
CA GLU A 35 9.38 12.05 -14.91
C GLU A 35 10.06 11.49 -16.18
N LYS A 36 11.40 11.40 -16.20
CA LYS A 36 12.17 10.90 -17.34
C LYS A 36 12.00 9.39 -17.57
N TYR A 37 11.85 8.61 -16.50
CA TYR A 37 11.87 7.14 -16.58
C TYR A 37 10.49 6.48 -16.58
N LEU A 38 9.44 7.26 -16.33
CA LEU A 38 8.06 6.85 -16.54
C LEU A 38 7.65 7.09 -17.98
N THR A 39 8.09 6.19 -18.85
CA THR A 39 7.73 6.20 -20.27
C THR A 39 6.31 5.68 -20.52
N TRP A 40 5.64 5.19 -19.48
CA TRP A 40 4.27 4.71 -19.51
C TRP A 40 3.38 5.70 -18.76
N ARG A 41 2.43 6.31 -19.46
CA ARG A 41 1.35 7.11 -18.87
C ARG A 41 0.03 6.44 -19.26
N PRO A 42 -0.85 6.07 -18.32
CA PRO A 42 -2.21 5.70 -18.69
C PRO A 42 -2.89 6.90 -19.36
N LYS A 43 -3.89 6.63 -20.20
CA LYS A 43 -4.73 7.68 -20.80
C LYS A 43 -5.40 8.48 -19.67
N ALA A 44 -4.91 9.70 -19.43
CA ALA A 44 -5.50 10.89 -18.78
C ALA A 44 -6.42 10.80 -17.53
N ASP A 45 -6.96 9.64 -17.15
CA ASP A 45 -8.03 9.51 -16.15
C ASP A 45 -7.54 8.90 -14.82
N PHE A 46 -6.27 8.49 -14.74
CA PHE A 46 -5.66 7.97 -13.52
C PHE A 46 -4.61 8.96 -13.01
N MET A 47 -4.78 9.41 -11.76
CA MET A 47 -3.80 10.24 -11.08
C MET A 47 -2.64 9.37 -10.60
N ASP A 48 -1.59 9.25 -11.41
CA ASP A 48 -0.33 8.72 -10.89
C ASP A 48 0.32 9.76 -9.94
N VAL A 49 0.84 9.30 -8.80
CA VAL A 49 1.60 10.17 -7.89
C VAL A 49 3.09 9.91 -8.03
N TYR A 50 3.78 10.95 -8.50
CA TYR A 50 5.22 10.97 -8.70
C TYR A 50 5.83 12.17 -8.00
N CYS A 51 6.45 11.95 -6.84
CA CYS A 51 7.16 13.05 -6.20
C CYS A 51 8.34 12.62 -5.34
N SER A 52 9.17 13.60 -5.02
CA SER A 52 10.24 13.44 -4.04
C SER A 52 10.15 14.48 -2.93
N LEU A 53 10.55 14.06 -1.73
CA LEU A 53 10.61 14.90 -0.54
C LEU A 53 11.99 14.78 0.08
N LYS A 54 12.77 15.87 0.03
CA LYS A 54 14.05 15.98 0.75
C LYS A 54 13.80 16.15 2.24
N LEU A 55 14.47 15.34 3.06
CA LEU A 55 14.29 15.31 4.51
C LEU A 55 15.53 15.80 5.26
N ASN A 56 16.68 15.14 5.08
CA ASN A 56 17.90 15.48 5.80
C ASN A 56 19.13 15.46 4.87
N PRO A 57 19.69 16.63 4.50
CA PRO A 57 20.80 16.71 3.54
C PRO A 57 22.11 16.08 4.05
N LYS A 58 22.21 15.73 5.33
CA LYS A 58 23.38 15.06 5.92
C LYS A 58 23.31 13.54 5.82
N SER A 59 22.16 12.98 5.48
CA SER A 59 22.01 11.54 5.21
C SER A 59 22.35 11.24 3.76
N ASN A 60 22.72 10.01 3.47
CA ASN A 60 22.84 9.45 2.12
C ASN A 60 21.80 8.35 1.85
N LYS A 61 20.90 8.08 2.80
CA LYS A 61 19.93 6.98 2.71
C LYS A 61 18.66 7.42 1.99
N THR A 62 18.14 6.65 1.04
CA THR A 62 16.90 6.99 0.31
C THR A 62 15.80 5.95 0.51
N ILE A 63 14.55 6.39 0.35
CA ILE A 63 13.37 5.52 0.39
C ILE A 63 12.60 5.66 -0.92
N LEU A 64 12.14 4.55 -1.49
CA LEU A 64 11.11 4.53 -2.52
C LEU A 64 9.82 3.92 -1.94
N ILE A 65 8.73 4.67 -2.01
CA ILE A 65 7.37 4.21 -1.67
C ILE A 65 6.66 3.92 -2.99
N THR A 66 6.18 2.69 -3.16
CA THR A 66 5.57 2.24 -4.42
C THR A 66 4.39 1.30 -4.20
N GLY A 67 3.50 1.22 -5.19
CA GLY A 67 2.33 0.35 -5.17
C GLY A 67 1.15 0.93 -5.94
N ASN A 68 -0.05 0.49 -5.56
CA ASN A 68 -1.30 1.02 -6.13
C ASN A 68 -1.91 2.09 -5.23
N SER A 69 -3.17 2.43 -5.51
CA SER A 69 -3.93 3.46 -4.78
C SER A 69 -3.87 3.32 -3.25
N PHE A 70 -3.59 2.13 -2.71
CA PHE A 70 -3.36 1.96 -1.26
C PHE A 70 -2.20 2.79 -0.73
N VAL A 71 -1.11 2.97 -1.51
CA VAL A 71 -0.02 3.89 -1.16
C VAL A 71 -0.54 5.30 -0.97
N TYR A 72 -1.32 5.81 -1.93
CA TYR A 72 -1.87 7.16 -1.87
C TYR A 72 -2.60 7.44 -0.56
N PHE A 73 -3.43 6.49 -0.11
CA PHE A 73 -4.20 6.63 1.12
C PHE A 73 -3.40 6.31 2.40
N GLN A 74 -2.26 5.64 2.29
CA GLN A 74 -1.39 5.29 3.42
C GLN A 74 -0.20 6.24 3.59
N ILE A 75 0.06 7.09 2.60
CA ILE A 75 1.29 7.89 2.51
C ILE A 75 1.52 8.75 3.74
N TYR A 76 0.47 9.31 4.33
CA TYR A 76 0.57 10.14 5.53
C TYR A 76 1.15 9.35 6.71
N GLY A 77 0.62 8.17 6.99
CA GLY A 77 1.15 7.26 8.02
C GLY A 77 2.57 6.78 7.72
N ILE A 78 2.90 6.54 6.44
CA ILE A 78 4.26 6.15 6.04
C ILE A 78 5.25 7.29 6.28
N LEU A 79 4.95 8.50 5.83
CA LEU A 79 5.81 9.67 6.02
C LEU A 79 5.99 10.02 7.50
N GLU A 80 4.92 9.90 8.30
CA GLU A 80 4.99 10.10 9.75
C GLU A 80 5.89 9.06 10.43
N ALA A 81 5.84 7.80 9.98
CA ALA A 81 6.74 6.75 10.45
C ALA A 81 8.20 7.03 10.08
N ILE A 82 8.46 7.53 8.87
CA ILE A 82 9.80 7.91 8.42
C ILE A 82 10.35 9.04 9.28
N LYS A 83 9.55 10.10 9.54
CA LYS A 83 9.94 11.23 10.39
C LYS A 83 10.27 10.82 11.83
N LYS A 84 9.52 9.86 12.37
CA LYS A 84 9.69 9.33 13.74
C LYS A 84 10.74 8.21 13.84
N SER A 85 11.23 7.71 12.72
CA SER A 85 12.28 6.69 12.69
C SER A 85 13.58 7.25 13.26
N LYS A 86 14.38 6.39 13.91
CA LYS A 86 15.75 6.74 14.31
C LYS A 86 16.67 6.87 13.10
N THR A 87 16.34 6.18 12.00
CA THR A 87 17.09 6.24 10.75
C THR A 87 16.80 7.56 10.05
N GLN A 88 17.86 8.32 9.77
CA GLN A 88 17.78 9.56 9.00
C GLN A 88 17.86 9.25 7.51
N PHE A 89 16.97 9.83 6.72
CA PHE A 89 16.92 9.66 5.27
C PHE A 89 17.17 11.00 4.57
N LEU A 90 17.86 10.93 3.44
CA LEU A 90 18.10 12.05 2.55
C LEU A 90 16.80 12.48 1.87
N GLU A 91 16.14 11.51 1.24
CA GLU A 91 15.02 11.77 0.33
C GLU A 91 14.08 10.57 0.30
N VAL A 92 12.79 10.88 0.14
CA VAL A 92 11.72 9.91 -0.07
C VAL A 92 11.16 10.13 -1.46
N PHE A 93 11.12 9.10 -2.27
CA PHE A 93 10.47 9.04 -3.57
C PHE A 93 9.13 8.32 -3.43
N VAL A 94 8.10 8.82 -4.09
CA VAL A 94 6.76 8.21 -4.13
C VAL A 94 6.40 7.98 -5.59
N VAL A 95 6.07 6.74 -5.92
CA VAL A 95 5.68 6.29 -7.27
C VAL A 95 4.47 5.37 -7.12
N GLU A 96 3.29 5.89 -7.38
CA GLU A 96 2.04 5.15 -7.27
C GLU A 96 1.35 5.06 -8.63
N HIS A 97 0.82 3.87 -8.93
CA HIS A 97 0.04 3.61 -10.13
C HIS A 97 -1.30 2.99 -9.75
N PRO A 98 -2.42 3.72 -9.93
CA PRO A 98 -3.72 3.23 -9.54
C PRO A 98 -4.00 1.87 -10.17
N GLN A 99 -4.56 0.95 -9.38
CA GLN A 99 -4.96 -0.40 -9.81
C GLN A 99 -3.81 -1.35 -10.22
N CYS A 100 -2.58 -0.86 -10.36
CA CYS A 100 -1.43 -1.65 -10.81
C CYS A 100 -0.55 -2.15 -9.66
N ASN A 101 -0.09 -3.41 -9.70
CA ASN A 101 0.70 -4.01 -8.63
C ASN A 101 1.93 -4.73 -9.19
N ILE A 102 3.11 -4.25 -8.84
CA ILE A 102 4.39 -4.77 -9.34
C ILE A 102 4.78 -6.15 -8.77
N LEU A 103 4.06 -6.66 -7.76
CA LEU A 103 4.33 -7.99 -7.20
C LEU A 103 3.69 -9.13 -7.98
N VAL A 104 2.85 -8.82 -8.97
CA VAL A 104 2.07 -9.81 -9.70
C VAL A 104 2.04 -9.43 -11.17
N GLY A 105 2.62 -10.29 -12.03
CA GLY A 105 2.49 -10.16 -13.48
C GLY A 105 1.02 -10.28 -13.93
N TYR A 106 0.63 -9.44 -14.89
CA TYR A 106 -0.74 -9.33 -15.37
C TYR A 106 -1.18 -10.59 -16.12
N LEU A 107 -2.20 -11.28 -15.60
CA LEU A 107 -2.79 -12.46 -16.23
C LEU A 107 -4.13 -12.18 -16.93
N ASN A 108 -4.59 -10.92 -17.04
CA ASN A 108 -5.91 -10.61 -17.60
C ASN A 108 -5.96 -9.30 -18.43
N ASP A 109 -6.73 -9.33 -19.52
CA ASP A 109 -6.98 -8.25 -20.48
C ASP A 109 -7.67 -7.00 -19.88
N LEU A 110 -8.36 -7.15 -18.73
CA LEU A 110 -9.05 -6.05 -18.04
C LEU A 110 -8.11 -4.88 -17.66
N TYR A 111 -6.80 -5.11 -17.60
CA TYR A 111 -5.79 -4.11 -17.22
C TYR A 111 -4.57 -4.13 -18.14
N ARG A 112 -4.79 -4.27 -19.45
CA ARG A 112 -3.73 -4.04 -20.48
C ARG A 112 -2.94 -2.75 -20.24
N GLU A 113 -3.59 -1.77 -19.62
CA GLU A 113 -2.98 -0.51 -19.23
C GLU A 113 -1.74 -0.75 -18.38
N CYS A 114 -1.77 -1.54 -17.32
CA CYS A 114 -0.58 -1.74 -16.48
C CYS A 114 0.57 -2.55 -17.11
N SER A 115 0.44 -2.97 -18.37
CA SER A 115 1.52 -3.64 -19.10
C SER A 115 2.78 -2.77 -19.14
N GLY A 116 3.91 -3.36 -18.74
CA GLY A 116 5.20 -2.66 -18.72
C GLY A 116 5.49 -1.87 -17.44
N ILE A 117 4.58 -1.84 -16.45
CA ILE A 117 4.85 -1.20 -15.16
C ILE A 117 6.07 -1.80 -14.46
N GLU A 118 6.27 -3.12 -14.55
CA GLU A 118 7.44 -3.81 -13.98
C GLU A 118 8.74 -3.27 -14.57
N LYS A 119 8.81 -3.13 -15.90
CA LYS A 119 10.00 -2.58 -16.60
C LYS A 119 10.27 -1.12 -16.23
N SER A 120 9.22 -0.32 -16.04
CA SER A 120 9.35 1.06 -15.56
C SER A 120 9.90 1.11 -14.14
N HIS A 121 9.45 0.21 -13.26
CA HIS A 121 9.96 0.11 -11.89
C HIS A 121 11.39 -0.41 -11.84
N ASP A 122 11.76 -1.39 -12.65
CA ASP A 122 13.14 -1.88 -12.75
C ASP A 122 14.11 -0.74 -13.06
N ARG A 123 13.77 0.10 -14.04
CA ARG A 123 14.56 1.29 -14.36
C ARG A 123 14.63 2.26 -13.18
N LEU A 124 13.52 2.48 -12.48
CA LEU A 124 13.51 3.34 -11.30
C LEU A 124 14.38 2.77 -10.17
N PHE A 125 14.34 1.47 -9.93
CA PHE A 125 15.16 0.80 -8.92
C PHE A 125 16.66 0.90 -9.25
N GLU A 126 17.04 0.68 -10.51
CA GLU A 126 18.43 0.80 -10.97
C GLU A 126 18.98 2.23 -10.86
N GLN A 127 18.14 3.24 -11.13
CA GLN A 127 18.54 4.64 -11.11
C GLN A 127 18.57 5.21 -9.68
N LEU A 128 17.54 4.93 -8.88
CA LEU A 128 17.41 5.48 -7.54
C LEU A 128 18.25 4.70 -6.50
N LYS A 129 18.47 3.40 -6.73
CA LYS A 129 19.16 2.47 -5.81
C LYS A 129 18.71 2.66 -4.35
N PRO A 130 17.41 2.56 -4.06
CA PRO A 130 16.87 2.95 -2.77
C PRO A 130 17.35 2.02 -1.63
N ASP A 131 17.79 2.59 -0.51
CA ASP A 131 18.11 1.81 0.69
C ASP A 131 16.90 1.05 1.22
N VAL A 132 15.71 1.63 1.05
CA VAL A 132 14.44 1.03 1.44
C VAL A 132 13.42 1.14 0.33
N ILE A 133 12.76 0.04 0.01
CA ILE A 133 11.53 0.05 -0.77
C ILE A 133 10.37 -0.25 0.19
N ILE A 134 9.36 0.61 0.20
CA ILE A 134 8.09 0.39 0.90
C ILE A 134 7.03 0.13 -0.15
N HIS A 135 6.57 -1.11 -0.25
CA HIS A 135 5.51 -1.51 -1.17
C HIS A 135 4.16 -1.64 -0.45
N SER A 136 3.09 -1.06 -1.00
CA SER A 136 1.74 -1.30 -0.52
C SER A 136 0.76 -1.47 -1.67
N ALA A 137 0.11 -2.62 -1.75
CA ALA A 137 -0.89 -2.84 -2.78
C ALA A 137 -1.93 -3.88 -2.37
N ARG A 138 -3.16 -3.66 -2.82
CA ARG A 138 -4.20 -4.69 -2.85
C ARG A 138 -3.87 -5.75 -3.91
N MET A 139 -4.11 -7.02 -3.59
CA MET A 139 -3.77 -8.19 -4.43
C MET A 139 -4.99 -8.92 -5.00
N ASP A 140 -6.20 -8.51 -4.63
CA ASP A 140 -7.42 -9.33 -4.62
C ASP A 140 -8.46 -8.95 -5.68
N LEU A 141 -8.35 -7.77 -6.31
CA LEU A 141 -9.32 -7.34 -7.31
C LEU A 141 -9.25 -8.16 -8.62
N TYR A 142 -8.15 -8.90 -8.86
CA TYR A 142 -7.84 -9.36 -10.22
C TYR A 142 -7.56 -10.86 -10.37
N VAL A 143 -7.50 -11.61 -9.26
CA VAL A 143 -7.06 -13.02 -9.28
C VAL A 143 -7.87 -13.94 -8.36
N THR A 144 -8.79 -13.41 -7.55
CA THR A 144 -9.57 -14.21 -6.59
C THR A 144 -10.54 -15.20 -7.25
N SER A 145 -10.94 -14.96 -8.51
CA SER A 145 -11.68 -15.93 -9.32
C SER A 145 -10.78 -16.99 -9.99
N ALA A 146 -9.47 -16.72 -10.15
CA ALA A 146 -8.52 -17.62 -10.81
C ALA A 146 -7.70 -18.46 -9.82
N VAL A 147 -7.61 -18.05 -8.55
CA VAL A 147 -6.76 -18.70 -7.55
C VAL A 147 -7.62 -19.48 -6.55
N SER A 148 -7.67 -20.79 -6.75
CA SER A 148 -8.33 -21.69 -5.81
C SER A 148 -7.56 -21.74 -4.48
N PRO A 149 -8.23 -21.53 -3.33
CA PRO A 149 -7.60 -21.65 -2.02
C PRO A 149 -7.15 -23.07 -1.67
N LYS A 150 -7.47 -24.07 -2.51
CA LYS A 150 -7.13 -25.49 -2.31
C LYS A 150 -5.86 -25.94 -3.04
N ILE A 151 -5.26 -25.10 -3.89
CA ILE A 151 -4.03 -25.45 -4.61
C ILE A 151 -2.84 -25.40 -3.62
N SER A 152 -2.00 -26.45 -3.66
CA SER A 152 -0.77 -26.49 -2.87
C SER A 152 0.24 -25.46 -3.41
N PHE A 153 1.05 -24.81 -2.57
CA PHE A 153 2.04 -23.83 -3.06
C PHE A 153 3.05 -24.42 -4.06
N LYS A 154 3.25 -25.73 -4.05
CA LYS A 154 4.16 -26.42 -4.98
C LYS A 154 3.64 -26.40 -6.42
N ASP A 155 2.32 -26.34 -6.60
CA ASP A 155 1.66 -26.42 -7.90
C ASP A 155 1.03 -25.07 -8.29
N ASP A 156 1.48 -23.99 -7.65
CA ASP A 156 0.87 -22.68 -7.69
C ASP A 156 1.75 -21.67 -8.43
N GLU A 157 1.59 -21.61 -9.75
CA GLU A 157 2.34 -20.70 -10.62
C GLU A 157 2.24 -19.24 -10.15
N TYR A 158 1.08 -18.86 -9.61
CA TYR A 158 0.85 -17.52 -9.10
C TYR A 158 1.69 -17.22 -7.85
N TYR A 159 1.85 -18.19 -6.95
CA TYR A 159 2.80 -18.09 -5.83
C TYR A 159 4.24 -17.92 -6.33
N TYR A 160 4.66 -18.69 -7.33
CA TYR A 160 6.02 -18.61 -7.86
C TYR A 160 6.31 -17.26 -8.52
N GLU A 161 5.33 -16.68 -9.23
CA GLU A 161 5.47 -15.35 -9.82
C GLU A 161 5.60 -14.27 -8.73
N ILE A 162 4.74 -14.29 -7.70
CA ILE A 162 4.86 -13.39 -6.54
C ILE A 162 6.23 -13.52 -5.89
N LYS A 163 6.69 -14.76 -5.67
CA LYS A 163 8.00 -15.03 -5.07
C LYS A 163 9.13 -14.48 -5.93
N ARG A 164 9.08 -14.69 -7.25
CA ARG A 164 10.08 -14.18 -8.19
C ARG A 164 10.15 -12.66 -8.11
N GLN A 165 9.02 -11.97 -8.17
CA GLN A 165 8.97 -10.49 -8.12
C GLN A 165 9.46 -9.93 -6.78
N ILE A 166 9.07 -10.54 -5.66
CA ILE A 166 9.55 -10.11 -4.32
C ILE A 166 11.08 -10.24 -4.24
N LEU A 167 11.65 -11.37 -4.68
CA LEU A 167 13.09 -11.58 -4.65
C LEU A 167 13.83 -10.63 -5.61
N HIS A 168 13.26 -10.38 -6.78
CA HIS A 168 13.78 -9.43 -7.76
C HIS A 168 13.84 -8.01 -7.19
N ILE A 169 12.72 -7.47 -6.69
CA ILE A 169 12.65 -6.13 -6.09
C ILE A 169 13.59 -6.03 -4.88
N ALA A 170 13.62 -7.07 -4.03
CA ALA A 170 14.49 -7.11 -2.87
C ALA A 170 15.99 -7.09 -3.21
N SER A 171 16.37 -7.43 -4.45
CA SER A 171 17.77 -7.37 -4.90
C SER A 171 18.27 -5.93 -5.15
N PHE A 172 17.36 -4.98 -5.36
CA PHE A 172 17.71 -3.57 -5.59
C PHE A 172 17.81 -2.73 -4.32
N THR A 173 17.48 -3.29 -3.17
CA THR A 173 17.33 -2.53 -1.93
C THR A 173 17.92 -3.25 -0.72
N ARG A 174 18.34 -2.50 0.30
CA ARG A 174 18.80 -3.10 1.56
C ARG A 174 17.64 -3.63 2.40
N ARG A 175 16.44 -3.07 2.22
CA ARG A 175 15.23 -3.49 2.94
C ARG A 175 14.00 -3.33 2.07
N LEU A 176 13.25 -4.41 1.89
CA LEU A 176 11.91 -4.37 1.29
C LEU A 176 10.85 -4.48 2.40
N ILE A 177 10.05 -3.44 2.58
CA ILE A 177 8.93 -3.42 3.52
C ILE A 177 7.65 -3.57 2.71
N ILE A 178 6.89 -4.64 2.95
CA ILE A 178 5.61 -4.87 2.28
C ILE A 178 4.48 -4.64 3.29
N ILE A 179 3.63 -3.65 3.02
CA ILE A 179 2.48 -3.32 3.86
C ILE A 179 1.30 -4.17 3.41
N GLU A 180 0.74 -4.96 4.35
CA GLU A 180 -0.49 -5.71 4.10
C GLU A 180 -1.64 -4.76 3.77
N PRO A 181 -2.44 -5.01 2.73
CA PRO A 181 -3.64 -4.23 2.49
C PRO A 181 -4.60 -4.40 3.67
N HIS A 182 -5.17 -3.30 4.12
CA HIS A 182 -6.19 -3.33 5.15
C HIS A 182 -7.48 -3.96 4.59
N PRO A 183 -8.33 -4.53 5.45
CA PRO A 183 -9.57 -5.15 4.98
C PRO A 183 -10.51 -4.13 4.31
N PRO A 184 -10.95 -4.36 3.06
CA PRO A 184 -11.98 -3.57 2.40
C PRO A 184 -13.34 -3.62 3.12
N PHE A 185 -14.11 -2.55 2.90
CA PHE A 185 -15.52 -2.46 3.22
C PHE A 185 -16.35 -3.26 2.20
N THR A 186 -17.05 -4.29 2.68
CA THR A 186 -18.09 -4.98 1.90
C THR A 186 -19.44 -4.32 2.14
N SER A 187 -20.15 -3.95 1.07
CA SER A 187 -21.41 -3.18 1.12
C SER A 187 -22.58 -3.87 1.84
N SER A 188 -22.45 -5.14 2.22
CA SER A 188 -23.50 -5.91 2.90
C SER A 188 -23.48 -5.81 4.43
N THR A 189 -22.48 -5.19 5.05
CA THR A 189 -22.37 -5.10 6.52
C THR A 189 -22.50 -3.66 6.98
N GLN A 190 -23.74 -3.24 7.21
CA GLN A 190 -24.04 -2.00 7.91
C GLN A 190 -23.50 -2.05 9.36
N HIS A 191 -22.65 -1.08 9.68
CA HIS A 191 -22.42 -0.46 11.00
C HIS A 191 -21.68 -1.21 12.14
N TYR A 192 -21.37 -2.51 12.08
CA TYR A 192 -20.83 -3.21 13.29
C TYR A 192 -19.51 -3.99 13.14
N GLY A 193 -18.88 -3.95 11.96
CA GLY A 193 -17.59 -4.59 11.72
C GLY A 193 -17.70 -5.99 11.12
N ILE A 194 -16.58 -6.49 10.57
CA ILE A 194 -16.48 -7.79 9.89
C ILE A 194 -15.59 -8.72 10.72
N PRO A 195 -15.99 -9.97 10.99
CA PRO A 195 -15.09 -10.95 11.59
C PRO A 195 -13.84 -11.16 10.71
N ALA A 196 -12.65 -11.02 11.29
CA ALA A 196 -11.38 -11.17 10.59
C ALA A 196 -11.24 -12.54 9.90
N LYS A 197 -11.81 -13.60 10.49
CA LYS A 197 -11.85 -14.94 9.88
C LYS A 197 -12.62 -14.97 8.57
N GLU A 198 -13.74 -14.25 8.49
CA GLU A 198 -14.53 -14.16 7.25
C GLU A 198 -13.77 -13.39 6.17
N PHE A 199 -13.09 -12.30 6.57
CA PHE A 199 -12.20 -11.56 5.70
C PHE A 199 -11.08 -12.45 5.13
N HIS A 200 -10.37 -13.18 6.00
CA HIS A 200 -9.29 -14.09 5.59
C HIS A 200 -9.74 -15.11 4.54
N ARG A 201 -10.91 -15.72 4.74
CA ARG A 201 -11.42 -16.76 3.83
C ARG A 201 -11.77 -16.21 2.45
N LYS A 202 -12.28 -14.98 2.36
CA LYS A 202 -12.78 -14.39 1.11
C LYS A 202 -11.75 -13.55 0.34
N HIS A 203 -10.80 -12.91 1.02
CA HIS A 203 -9.96 -11.85 0.41
C HIS A 203 -8.45 -12.05 0.56
N ASN A 204 -8.00 -13.09 1.29
CA ASN A 204 -6.58 -13.28 1.62
C ASN A 204 -5.83 -14.42 0.86
N PRO A 205 -6.38 -15.20 -0.10
CA PRO A 205 -5.58 -16.23 -0.78
C PRO A 205 -4.30 -15.70 -1.42
N SER A 206 -4.34 -14.56 -2.12
CA SER A 206 -3.16 -13.95 -2.73
C SER A 206 -2.15 -13.48 -1.68
N TRP A 207 -2.63 -12.99 -0.54
CA TRP A 207 -1.76 -12.44 0.48
C TRP A 207 -1.11 -13.51 1.38
N ASN A 208 -1.73 -14.69 1.51
CA ASN A 208 -1.06 -15.87 2.06
C ASN A 208 0.17 -16.26 1.21
N ARG A 209 0.11 -16.10 -0.11
CA ARG A 209 1.24 -16.37 -1.02
C ARG A 209 2.35 -15.33 -0.83
N VAL A 210 2.00 -14.06 -0.65
CA VAL A 210 2.98 -13.01 -0.30
C VAL A 210 3.66 -13.33 1.04
N LYS A 211 2.88 -13.69 2.06
CA LYS A 211 3.41 -14.11 3.37
C LYS A 211 4.35 -15.30 3.25
N GLU A 212 4.01 -16.29 2.43
CA GLU A 212 4.86 -17.44 2.19
C GLU A 212 6.13 -17.06 1.41
N ALA A 213 5.99 -16.26 0.35
CA ALA A 213 7.10 -15.82 -0.49
C ALA A 213 8.15 -15.01 0.28
N VAL A 214 7.70 -14.10 1.17
CA VAL A 214 8.58 -13.28 2.02
C VAL A 214 9.47 -14.13 2.92
N LYS A 215 9.07 -15.35 3.32
CA LYS A 215 9.94 -16.23 4.12
C LYS A 215 11.25 -16.59 3.41
N HIS A 216 11.30 -16.47 2.08
CA HIS A 216 12.50 -16.71 1.28
C HIS A 216 13.35 -15.45 1.03
N CYS A 217 12.92 -14.29 1.53
CA CYS A 217 13.59 -13.01 1.33
C CYS A 217 14.19 -12.50 2.64
N LYS A 218 15.52 -12.53 2.77
CA LYS A 218 16.22 -12.22 4.04
C LYS A 218 16.09 -10.77 4.49
N ASN A 219 15.92 -9.85 3.54
CA ASN A 219 15.77 -8.41 3.77
C ASN A 219 14.32 -7.92 3.64
N CYS A 220 13.35 -8.83 3.53
CA CYS A 220 11.94 -8.48 3.47
C CYS A 220 11.29 -8.44 4.85
N VAL A 221 10.38 -7.51 5.07
CA VAL A 221 9.55 -7.41 6.28
C VAL A 221 8.11 -7.13 5.88
N ILE A 222 7.16 -7.82 6.51
CA ILE A 222 5.73 -7.52 6.34
C ILE A 222 5.23 -6.66 7.50
N VAL A 223 4.57 -5.55 7.19
CA VAL A 223 3.76 -4.80 8.15
C VAL A 223 2.33 -5.32 8.07
N GLN A 224 1.92 -6.09 9.09
CA GLN A 224 0.60 -6.71 9.16
C GLN A 224 -0.47 -5.71 9.64
N THR A 225 -1.04 -4.95 8.71
CA THR A 225 -2.07 -3.95 9.01
C THR A 225 -3.35 -4.57 9.54
N GLN A 226 -3.64 -5.84 9.22
CA GLN A 226 -4.87 -6.48 9.66
C GLN A 226 -4.91 -6.63 11.19
N ASN A 227 -3.79 -7.00 11.83
CA ASN A 227 -3.73 -7.12 13.29
C ASN A 227 -3.90 -5.76 13.99
N ILE A 228 -3.53 -4.68 13.29
CA ILE A 228 -3.67 -3.30 13.76
C ILE A 228 -5.12 -2.84 13.60
N MET A 229 -5.74 -3.17 12.46
CA MET A 229 -7.09 -2.72 12.12
C MET A 229 -8.19 -3.58 12.73
N CYS A 230 -7.92 -4.85 13.03
CA CYS A 230 -8.92 -5.81 13.51
C CYS A 230 -8.59 -6.34 14.91
N PRO A 231 -8.59 -5.48 15.94
CA PRO A 231 -8.34 -5.94 17.31
C PRO A 231 -9.36 -7.02 17.69
N ASN A 232 -8.89 -8.07 18.37
CA ASN A 232 -9.72 -9.21 18.80
C ASN A 232 -10.41 -9.96 17.65
N GLY A 233 -9.89 -9.85 16.42
CA GLY A 233 -10.46 -10.52 15.27
C GLY A 233 -11.76 -9.91 14.75
N ILE A 234 -12.07 -8.67 15.11
CA ILE A 234 -13.18 -7.90 14.53
C ILE A 234 -12.60 -6.65 13.87
N CYS A 235 -12.87 -6.48 12.58
CA CYS A 235 -12.47 -5.30 11.81
C CYS A 235 -13.58 -4.25 11.90
N PRO A 236 -13.46 -3.19 12.74
CA PRO A 236 -14.43 -2.12 12.78
C PRO A 236 -14.43 -1.36 11.45
N MET A 237 -15.59 -0.84 11.05
CA MET A 237 -15.72 0.00 9.85
C MET A 237 -15.78 1.49 10.18
N VAL A 238 -16.11 1.81 11.43
CA VAL A 238 -16.19 3.16 11.98
C VAL A 238 -15.37 3.24 13.25
N ASP A 239 -14.89 4.43 13.56
CA ASP A 239 -14.27 4.71 14.85
C ASP A 239 -15.33 4.55 15.96
N PRO A 240 -15.09 3.73 17.00
CA PRO A 240 -16.10 3.46 18.02
C PRO A 240 -16.43 4.70 18.87
N ILE A 241 -15.52 5.68 18.92
CA ILE A 241 -15.66 6.92 19.69
C ILE A 241 -16.31 8.00 18.82
N THR A 242 -15.74 8.28 17.64
CA THR A 242 -16.21 9.40 16.80
C THR A 242 -17.35 9.02 15.86
N ARG A 243 -17.58 7.71 15.64
CA ARG A 243 -18.53 7.15 14.66
C ARG A 243 -18.23 7.51 13.20
N LEU A 244 -17.08 8.13 12.93
CA LEU A 244 -16.64 8.45 11.57
C LEU A 244 -16.14 7.21 10.85
N SER A 245 -16.28 7.20 9.52
CA SER A 245 -15.75 6.13 8.69
C SER A 245 -14.25 5.97 8.87
N LEU A 246 -13.76 4.72 8.95
CA LEU A 246 -12.32 4.46 8.91
C LEU A 246 -11.76 4.52 7.48
N PHE A 247 -12.63 4.63 6.49
CA PHE A 247 -12.30 4.56 5.07
C PHE A 247 -12.84 5.78 4.31
N CYS A 248 -12.05 6.34 3.39
CA CYS A 248 -12.51 7.40 2.47
C CYS A 248 -13.53 6.83 1.46
N ASP A 249 -13.43 5.53 1.14
CA ASP A 249 -14.36 4.82 0.28
C ASP A 249 -14.55 3.35 0.73
N LYS A 250 -14.92 2.45 -0.18
CA LYS A 250 -15.13 1.04 0.15
C LYS A 250 -13.83 0.25 0.42
N SER A 251 -12.65 0.83 0.21
CA SER A 251 -11.41 0.05 0.19
C SER A 251 -10.17 0.82 0.61
N HIS A 252 -10.25 2.13 0.81
CA HIS A 252 -9.11 2.97 1.13
C HIS A 252 -9.28 3.65 2.48
N VAL A 253 -8.29 3.52 3.37
CA VAL A 253 -8.28 4.19 4.68
C VAL A 253 -8.26 5.71 4.57
N THR A 254 -8.78 6.38 5.59
CA THR A 254 -8.53 7.83 5.73
C THR A 254 -7.09 8.13 6.14
N PRO A 255 -6.55 9.33 5.84
CA PRO A 255 -5.22 9.73 6.30
C PRO A 255 -5.04 9.57 7.81
N ARG A 256 -6.07 9.90 8.60
CA ARG A 256 -6.06 9.69 10.05
C ARG A 256 -5.91 8.23 10.43
N GLN A 257 -6.57 7.31 9.73
CA GLN A 257 -6.44 5.89 10.01
C GLN A 257 -5.10 5.31 9.55
N SER A 258 -4.47 5.88 8.52
CA SER A 258 -3.11 5.47 8.12
C SER A 258 -2.08 5.64 9.25
N LEU A 259 -2.30 6.57 10.20
CA LEU A 259 -1.43 6.76 11.36
C LEU A 259 -1.34 5.52 12.26
N LYS A 260 -2.35 4.63 12.24
CA LYS A 260 -2.31 3.39 13.03
C LYS A 260 -1.17 2.45 12.58
N PHE A 261 -0.70 2.58 11.34
CA PHE A 261 0.37 1.75 10.79
C PHE A 261 1.77 2.21 11.23
N VAL A 262 1.89 3.43 11.78
CA VAL A 262 3.16 4.11 12.06
C VAL A 262 4.10 3.24 12.88
N LEU A 263 3.63 2.63 13.96
CA LEU A 263 4.49 1.82 14.84
C LEU A 263 5.02 0.57 14.13
N GLY A 264 4.19 -0.09 13.31
CA GLY A 264 4.60 -1.23 12.51
C GLY A 264 5.67 -0.86 11.49
N ILE A 265 5.52 0.28 10.83
CA ILE A 265 6.48 0.80 9.84
C ILE A 265 7.78 1.23 10.52
N ILE A 266 7.74 1.96 11.65
CA ILE A 266 8.93 2.33 12.43
C ILE A 266 9.72 1.08 12.81
N LYS A 267 9.04 0.03 13.30
CA LYS A 267 9.70 -1.23 13.65
C LYS A 267 10.38 -1.88 12.45
N ALA A 268 9.77 -1.82 11.27
CA ALA A 268 10.34 -2.37 10.03
C ALA A 268 11.53 -1.54 9.48
N LEU A 269 11.50 -0.21 9.70
CA LEU A 269 12.60 0.70 9.36
C LEU A 269 13.79 0.58 10.32
N ASN A 270 13.55 0.19 11.57
CA ASN A 270 14.62 -0.06 12.53
C ASN A 270 15.43 -1.31 12.12
N GLY A 271 16.76 -1.22 12.16
CA GLY A 271 17.68 -2.28 11.74
C GLY A 271 18.37 -2.04 10.38
N ILE A 272 18.17 -0.87 9.77
CA ILE A 272 18.97 -0.40 8.62
C ILE A 272 20.16 0.38 9.17
N THR A 273 21.19 -0.34 9.61
CA THR A 273 22.48 0.24 10.05
C THR A 273 23.25 0.77 8.87
#